data_AF-A0A1B7NKB3-F1
#
_entry.id   AF-A0A1B7NKB3-F1
#
_cell.length_a   1.000
_cell.length_b   1.000
_cell.length_c   1.000
_cell.angle_alpha   90.00
_cell.angle_beta   90.00
_cell.angle_gamma   90.00
#
_symmetry.space_group_name_H-M   'P 1'
#
loop_
_entity.id
_entity.type
_entity.pdbx_description
1 polymer ?
#
loop_
_entity_poly.entity_id
_entity_poly.type
_entity_poly.pdbx_seq_one_letter_code
_entity_poly.pdbx_strand_id
1 'polypeptide(L)'
;MSSKPGLSRTAAATPAGEQQQELLNQELRDHVQKAMEEAREARPKNTVTQYDRRQEEWKMFCHEKGFQDGELVTEEKLVFFLRTCVLGREYKSNQRSRNRTNQDGEIIVQTISHPTVRAYRSAIVNL
;
A
#
# COMPACT_ATOMS: atom_id res chain seq x y z
N MET A 1 27.64 43.48 -44.45
CA MET A 1 27.02 43.05 -43.18
C MET A 1 26.49 41.65 -43.39
N SER A 2 27.26 40.64 -42.99
CA SER A 2 27.00 39.23 -43.29
C SER A 2 26.22 38.58 -42.16
N SER A 3 24.96 38.21 -42.41
CA SER A 3 24.17 37.38 -41.48
C SER A 3 24.43 35.90 -41.76
N LYS A 4 24.96 35.19 -40.76
CA LYS A 4 25.06 33.73 -40.74
C LYS A 4 23.77 33.13 -40.16
N PRO A 5 23.15 32.12 -40.80
CA PRO A 5 22.04 31.39 -40.22
C PRO A 5 22.57 30.37 -39.19
N GLY A 6 22.10 30.49 -37.95
CA GLY A 6 22.33 29.50 -36.90
C GLY A 6 21.50 28.25 -37.16
N LEU A 7 22.18 27.13 -37.41
CA LEU A 7 21.60 25.80 -37.53
C LEU A 7 21.05 25.35 -36.16
N SER A 8 19.73 25.27 -36.02
CA SER A 8 19.08 24.55 -34.93
C SER A 8 19.28 23.05 -35.13
N ARG A 9 20.14 22.45 -34.32
CA ARG A 9 20.39 21.01 -34.25
C ARG A 9 19.18 20.33 -33.60
N THR A 10 18.29 19.74 -34.38
CA THR A 10 17.41 18.65 -33.90
C THR A 10 18.31 17.44 -33.63
N ALA A 11 18.63 17.20 -32.36
CA ALA A 11 19.25 15.95 -31.93
C ALA A 11 18.19 14.85 -32.03
N ALA A 12 18.19 14.12 -33.13
CA ALA A 12 17.47 12.86 -33.24
C ALA A 12 18.00 11.93 -32.13
N ALA A 13 17.12 11.45 -31.25
CA ALA A 13 17.46 10.40 -30.30
C ALA A 13 17.97 9.20 -31.10
N THR A 14 19.22 8.81 -30.85
CA THR A 14 19.87 7.72 -31.57
C THR A 14 19.22 6.41 -31.13
N PRO A 15 18.84 5.50 -32.04
CA PRO A 15 18.18 4.23 -31.69
C PRO A 15 19.01 3.36 -30.73
N ALA A 16 20.34 3.50 -30.73
CA ALA A 16 21.23 2.83 -29.77
C ALA A 16 21.05 3.32 -28.32
N GLY A 17 20.73 4.60 -28.12
CA GLY A 17 20.48 5.16 -26.78
C GLY A 17 19.14 4.71 -26.21
N GLU A 18 18.12 4.61 -27.07
CA GLU A 18 16.80 4.09 -26.70
C GLU A 18 16.86 2.59 -26.34
N GLN A 19 17.60 1.79 -27.12
CA GLN A 19 17.84 0.38 -26.81
C GLN A 19 18.55 0.19 -25.48
N GLN A 20 19.60 0.99 -25.21
CA GLN A 20 20.30 0.92 -23.93
C GLN A 20 19.39 1.31 -22.76
N GLN A 21 18.56 2.34 -22.93
CA GLN A 21 17.61 2.77 -21.90
C GLN A 21 16.54 1.70 -21.64
N GLU A 22 16.04 1.03 -22.68
CA GLU A 22 15.07 -0.04 -22.55
C GLU A 22 15.64 -1.26 -21.81
N LEU A 23 16.89 -1.64 -22.12
CA LEU A 23 17.59 -2.72 -21.40
C LEU A 23 17.77 -2.38 -19.92
N LEU A 24 18.18 -1.16 -19.60
CA LEU A 24 18.28 -0.69 -18.21
C LEU A 24 16.93 -0.70 -17.50
N ASN A 25 15.84 -0.32 -18.18
CA ASN A 25 14.50 -0.36 -17.61
C ASN A 25 14.04 -1.80 -17.35
N GLN A 26 14.38 -2.75 -18.22
CA GLN A 26 14.08 -4.18 -18.03
C GLN A 26 14.86 -4.75 -16.84
N GLU A 27 16.17 -4.51 -16.79
CA GLU A 27 17.02 -4.94 -15.67
C GLU A 27 16.51 -4.36 -14.34
N LEU A 28 16.11 -3.09 -14.31
CA LEU A 28 15.51 -2.47 -13.13
C LEU A 28 14.22 -3.20 -12.69
N ARG A 29 13.33 -3.54 -13.64
CA ARG A 29 12.08 -4.25 -13.34
C ARG A 29 12.37 -5.64 -12.76
N ASP A 30 13.33 -6.36 -13.33
CA ASP A 30 13.71 -7.69 -12.89
C ASP A 30 14.27 -7.66 -11.46
N HIS A 31 15.14 -6.69 -11.15
CA HIS A 31 15.66 -6.50 -9.80
C HIS A 31 14.57 -6.14 -8.79
N VAL A 32 13.64 -5.25 -9.14
CA VAL A 32 12.51 -4.89 -8.28
C VAL A 32 11.66 -6.13 -8.01
N GLN A 33 11.34 -6.90 -9.04
CA GLN A 33 10.51 -8.09 -8.90
C GLN A 33 11.17 -9.13 -8.00
N LYS A 34 12.47 -9.40 -8.22
CA LYS A 34 13.23 -10.36 -7.41
C LYS A 34 13.31 -9.93 -5.94
N ALA A 35 13.63 -8.66 -5.68
CA ALA A 35 13.71 -8.14 -4.32
C ALA A 35 12.35 -8.22 -3.58
N MET A 36 11.25 -7.99 -4.30
CA MET A 36 9.90 -8.12 -3.75
C MET A 36 9.55 -9.57 -3.40
N GLU A 37 9.97 -10.53 -4.23
CA GLU A 37 9.78 -11.95 -3.99
C GLU A 37 10.61 -12.43 -2.79
N GLU A 38 11.90 -12.09 -2.74
CA GLU A 38 12.77 -12.38 -1.60
C GLU A 38 12.22 -11.81 -0.28
N ALA A 39 11.70 -10.57 -0.32
CA ALA A 39 11.06 -9.95 0.84
C ALA A 39 9.74 -10.62 1.26
N ARG A 40 9.02 -11.23 0.32
CA ARG A 40 7.82 -12.03 0.61
C ARG A 40 8.20 -13.36 1.26
N GLU A 41 9.20 -14.05 0.73
CA GLU A 41 9.68 -15.35 1.24
C GLU A 41 10.33 -15.23 2.62
N ALA A 42 11.12 -14.19 2.85
CA ALA A 42 11.77 -13.95 4.14
C ALA A 42 10.80 -13.54 5.26
N ARG A 43 9.52 -13.32 4.94
CA ARG A 43 8.54 -12.79 5.90
C ARG A 43 8.16 -13.83 6.95
N PRO A 44 8.11 -13.45 8.24
CA PRO A 44 7.63 -14.36 9.29
C PRO A 44 6.18 -14.80 9.03
N LYS A 45 5.88 -16.09 9.23
CA LYS A 45 4.55 -16.69 9.02
C LYS A 45 3.42 -15.90 9.69
N ASN A 46 3.64 -15.46 10.93
CA ASN A 46 2.65 -14.67 11.67
C ASN A 46 2.33 -13.34 10.99
N THR A 47 3.32 -12.72 10.34
CA THR A 47 3.14 -11.47 9.60
C THR A 47 2.41 -11.70 8.28
N VAL A 48 2.68 -12.82 7.59
CA VAL A 48 1.94 -13.23 6.38
C VAL A 48 0.45 -13.36 6.71
N THR A 49 0.08 -14.22 7.66
CA THR A 49 -1.32 -14.41 8.07
C THR A 49 -2.00 -13.11 8.51
N GLN A 50 -1.24 -12.24 9.18
CA GLN A 50 -1.73 -10.93 9.58
C GLN A 50 -1.97 -9.97 8.41
N TYR A 51 -1.16 -10.05 7.36
CA TYR A 51 -1.35 -9.26 6.15
C TYR A 51 -2.54 -9.81 5.39
N ASP A 52 -2.55 -11.12 5.11
CA ASP A 52 -3.61 -11.82 4.38
C ASP A 52 -5.00 -11.43 4.89
N ARG A 53 -5.23 -11.53 6.21
CA ARG A 53 -6.51 -11.15 6.81
C ARG A 53 -6.90 -9.69 6.54
N ARG A 54 -5.95 -8.76 6.64
CA ARG A 54 -6.22 -7.33 6.44
C ARG A 54 -6.43 -7.01 4.97
N GLN A 55 -5.73 -7.71 4.09
CA GLN A 55 -5.89 -7.62 2.65
C GLN A 55 -7.23 -8.21 2.21
N GLU A 56 -7.67 -9.33 2.78
CA GLU A 56 -9.01 -9.87 2.56
C GLU A 56 -10.11 -8.88 2.96
N GLU A 57 -10.01 -8.26 4.14
CA GLU A 57 -10.96 -7.22 4.57
C GLU A 57 -11.01 -6.04 3.57
N TRP A 58 -9.86 -5.67 2.98
CA TRP A 58 -9.79 -4.66 1.91
C TRP A 58 -10.47 -5.10 0.62
N LYS A 59 -10.17 -6.33 0.15
CA LYS A 59 -10.76 -6.88 -1.08
C LYS A 59 -12.28 -6.98 -0.98
N MET A 60 -12.78 -7.45 0.16
CA MET A 60 -14.21 -7.46 0.46
C MET A 60 -14.81 -6.06 0.40
N PHE A 61 -14.17 -5.07 1.04
CA PHE A 61 -14.63 -3.68 1.00
C PHE A 61 -14.70 -3.15 -0.43
N CYS A 62 -13.66 -3.39 -1.25
CA CYS A 62 -13.65 -2.95 -2.65
C CYS A 62 -14.76 -3.62 -3.47
N HIS A 63 -14.99 -4.91 -3.24
CA HIS A 63 -16.06 -5.66 -3.87
C HIS A 63 -17.45 -5.12 -3.49
N GLU A 64 -17.70 -4.91 -2.19
CA GLU A 64 -18.96 -4.36 -1.67
C GLU A 64 -19.25 -2.94 -2.18
N LYS A 65 -18.21 -2.12 -2.36
CA LYS A 65 -18.35 -0.75 -2.89
C LYS A 65 -18.49 -0.69 -4.42
N GLY A 66 -18.10 -1.76 -5.13
CA GLY A 66 -18.21 -1.83 -6.58
C GLY A 66 -17.29 -0.85 -7.33
N PHE A 67 -16.07 -0.62 -6.83
CA PHE A 67 -15.12 0.26 -7.53
C PHE A 67 -14.71 -0.32 -8.90
N GLN A 68 -14.63 0.53 -9.92
CA GLN A 68 -14.37 0.12 -11.31
C GLN A 68 -12.98 -0.51 -11.51
N ASP A 69 -11.98 0.01 -10.80
CA ASP A 69 -10.60 -0.46 -10.73
C ASP A 69 -10.41 -1.56 -9.67
N GLY A 70 -11.51 -2.07 -9.09
CA GLY A 70 -11.51 -3.20 -8.17
C GLY A 70 -10.66 -2.97 -6.92
N GLU A 71 -9.75 -3.91 -6.67
CA GLU A 71 -8.88 -3.96 -5.48
C GLU A 71 -7.70 -2.97 -5.54
N LEU A 72 -7.51 -2.26 -6.66
CA LEU A 72 -6.43 -1.30 -6.83
C LEU A 72 -6.42 -0.30 -5.68
N VAL A 73 -5.27 -0.17 -5.03
CA VAL A 73 -5.07 0.69 -3.87
C VAL A 73 -4.84 2.12 -4.34
N THR A 74 -5.83 2.97 -4.10
CA THR A 74 -5.67 4.42 -4.20
C THR A 74 -5.67 5.02 -2.80
N GLU A 75 -5.03 6.18 -2.64
CA GLU A 75 -4.98 6.88 -1.35
C GLU A 75 -6.40 7.20 -0.84
N GLU A 76 -7.29 7.63 -1.73
CA GLU A 76 -8.67 7.99 -1.44
C GLU A 76 -9.47 6.79 -0.91
N LYS A 77 -9.37 5.63 -1.59
CA LYS A 77 -10.03 4.40 -1.12
C LYS A 77 -9.44 3.94 0.21
N LEU A 78 -8.13 4.06 0.40
CA LEU A 78 -7.46 3.65 1.63
C LEU A 78 -7.97 4.50 2.81
N VAL A 79 -8.04 5.81 2.65
CA VAL A 79 -8.60 6.71 3.67
C VAL A 79 -10.07 6.39 3.92
N PHE A 80 -10.86 6.14 2.87
CA PHE A 80 -12.26 5.76 3.01
C PHE A 80 -12.42 4.48 3.84
N PHE A 81 -11.72 3.41 3.45
CA PHE A 81 -11.71 2.14 4.17
C PHE A 81 -11.28 2.30 5.63
N LEU A 82 -10.17 2.99 5.88
CA LEU A 82 -9.68 3.19 7.25
C LEU A 82 -10.72 3.92 8.08
N ARG A 83 -11.37 4.95 7.54
CA ARG A 83 -12.39 5.72 8.24
C ARG A 83 -13.66 4.92 8.53
N THR A 84 -14.15 4.09 7.60
CA THR A 84 -15.43 3.40 7.76
C THR A 84 -15.34 2.01 8.34
N CYS A 85 -14.23 1.30 8.10
CA CYS A 85 -14.10 -0.11 8.42
C CYS A 85 -13.13 -0.37 9.57
N VAL A 86 -12.19 0.54 9.85
CA VAL A 86 -11.12 0.33 10.83
C VAL A 86 -11.24 1.28 12.03
N LEU A 87 -11.39 2.58 11.79
CA LEU A 87 -11.57 3.56 12.85
C LEU A 87 -12.93 3.35 13.53
N GLY A 88 -12.97 3.48 14.86
CA GLY A 88 -14.20 3.32 15.63
C GLY A 88 -14.63 1.87 15.89
N ARG A 89 -13.96 0.86 15.30
CA ARG A 89 -14.22 -0.54 15.66
C ARG A 89 -13.85 -0.81 17.11
N GLU A 90 -14.74 -1.49 17.80
CA GLU A 90 -14.42 -2.07 19.10
C GLU A 90 -13.29 -3.08 18.92
N TYR A 91 -12.27 -2.97 19.76
CA TYR A 91 -11.23 -3.97 19.84
C TYR A 91 -11.88 -5.29 20.25
N LYS A 92 -11.67 -6.36 19.47
CA LYS A 92 -12.13 -7.71 19.85
C LYS A 92 -11.47 -8.08 21.17
N SER A 93 -12.20 -7.90 22.27
CA SER A 93 -11.67 -8.12 23.60
C SER A 93 -11.32 -9.60 23.75
N ASN A 94 -10.03 -9.93 23.92
CA ASN A 94 -9.71 -11.19 24.57
C ASN A 94 -10.26 -11.11 26.00
N GLN A 95 -10.69 -12.24 26.57
CA GLN A 95 -11.35 -12.35 27.88
C GLN A 95 -10.69 -11.51 29.01
N ARG A 96 -9.37 -11.27 28.91
CA ARG A 96 -8.57 -10.42 29.82
C ARG A 96 -8.77 -8.91 29.71
N SER A 97 -9.38 -8.39 28.65
CA SER A 97 -9.56 -6.95 28.39
C SER A 97 -10.97 -6.43 28.67
N ARG A 98 -11.90 -7.29 29.07
CA ARG A 98 -13.32 -6.95 29.27
C ARG A 98 -13.61 -6.07 30.50
N ASN A 99 -12.61 -5.86 31.37
CA ASN A 99 -12.81 -5.24 32.68
C ASN A 99 -11.87 -4.04 32.92
N ARG A 100 -11.48 -3.29 31.87
CA ARG A 100 -10.80 -2.01 32.10
C ARG A 100 -11.84 -0.94 32.38
N THR A 101 -11.78 -0.44 33.59
CA THR A 101 -12.72 0.54 34.12
C THR A 101 -12.00 1.87 34.30
N ASN A 102 -12.65 2.98 33.93
CA ASN A 102 -12.16 4.32 34.25
C ASN A 102 -12.16 4.56 35.77
N GLN A 103 -11.57 5.68 36.20
CA GLN A 103 -11.58 6.10 37.62
C GLN A 103 -13.00 6.20 38.19
N ASP A 104 -13.98 6.45 37.33
CA ASP A 104 -15.41 6.60 37.67
C ASP A 104 -16.21 5.28 37.67
N GLY A 105 -15.57 4.12 37.44
CA GLY A 105 -16.29 2.84 37.44
C GLY A 105 -16.96 2.46 36.11
N GLU A 106 -16.81 3.27 35.06
CA GLU A 106 -17.34 2.99 33.71
C GLU A 106 -16.44 2.07 32.88
N ILE A 107 -17.05 1.13 32.14
CA ILE A 107 -16.34 0.20 31.24
C ILE A 107 -15.81 0.98 30.03
N ILE A 108 -14.49 0.92 29.81
CA ILE A 108 -13.85 1.55 28.65
C ILE A 108 -13.93 0.58 27.46
N VAL A 109 -14.73 0.92 26.45
CA VAL A 109 -14.70 0.22 25.16
C VAL A 109 -13.44 0.65 24.40
N GLN A 110 -12.42 -0.22 24.38
CA GLN A 110 -11.17 0.09 23.71
C GLN A 110 -11.39 0.11 22.19
N THR A 111 -11.25 1.29 21.58
CA THR A 111 -11.28 1.44 20.12
C THR A 111 -9.93 1.03 19.52
N ILE A 112 -9.91 0.63 18.25
CA ILE A 112 -8.67 0.35 17.50
C ILE A 112 -7.62 1.45 17.71
N SER A 113 -6.39 1.04 18.04
CA SER A 113 -5.27 1.94 18.32
C SER A 113 -4.53 2.37 17.06
N HIS A 114 -3.79 3.50 17.14
CA HIS A 114 -3.00 4.01 16.03
C HIS A 114 -2.00 2.99 15.41
N PRO A 115 -1.31 2.14 16.19
CA PRO A 115 -0.49 1.06 15.64
C PRO A 115 -1.25 0.07 14.75
N THR A 116 -2.50 -0.23 15.08
CA THR A 116 -3.33 -1.12 14.26
C THR A 116 -3.71 -0.46 12.94
N VAL A 117 -4.02 0.84 12.93
CA VAL A 117 -4.25 1.60 11.68
C VAL A 117 -3.01 1.57 10.79
N ARG A 118 -1.82 1.77 11.36
CA ARG A 118 -0.55 1.61 10.65
C ARG A 118 -0.37 0.21 10.08
N ALA A 119 -0.73 -0.83 10.83
CA ALA A 119 -0.66 -2.21 10.36
C ALA A 119 -1.60 -2.48 9.17
N TYR A 120 -2.82 -1.92 9.17
CA TYR A 120 -3.71 -1.98 8.00
C TYR A 120 -3.11 -1.27 6.79
N ARG A 121 -2.63 -0.04 6.95
CA ARG A 121 -1.94 0.69 5.86
C ARG A 121 -0.79 -0.15 5.28
N SER A 122 0.10 -0.66 6.13
CA SER A 122 1.25 -1.44 5.69
C SER A 122 0.86 -2.73 4.95
N ALA A 123 -0.18 -3.42 5.42
CA ALA A 123 -0.68 -4.62 4.76
C ALA A 123 -1.31 -4.31 3.39
N ILE A 124 -2.15 -3.27 3.31
CA ILE A 124 -2.87 -2.91 2.08
C ILE A 124 -1.94 -2.32 1.02
N VAL A 125 -0.98 -1.48 1.41
CA VAL A 125 0.02 -0.95 0.45
C VAL A 125 0.92 -2.07 -0.12
N ASN A 126 0.96 -3.22 0.54
CA ASN A 126 1.74 -4.40 0.13
C ASN A 126 0.86 -5.50 -0.49
N LEU A 127 -0.28 -5.12 -1.09
CA LEU A 127 -1.17 -6.02 -1.84
C LEU A 127 -0.44 -6.68 -3.02
#